data_AF-A0A3E3HYT3-F1
#
_entry.id   AF-A0A3E3HYT3-F1
#
_cell.length_a   1.000
_cell.length_b   1.000
_cell.length_c   1.000
_cell.angle_alpha   90.00
_cell.angle_beta   90.00
_cell.angle_gamma   90.00
#
_symmetry.space_group_name_H-M   'P 1'
#
loop_
_entity.id
_entity.type
_entity.pdbx_description
1 polymer ?
#
loop_
_entity_poly.entity_id
_entity_poly.type
_entity_poly.pdbx_seq_one_letter_code
_entity_poly.pdbx_strand_id
1 'polypeptide(L)'
;MQSSDISFLYHMEQNIFLQRVMVPLAADMYNKANADTEEEIVKNIMELLDLEAKYAEDGTCVGGSQSCMKYFWLAQIIYNDIIMDVIPDDLTKEQMKIIEANTDRDVEGWRIDASLLKEAGLLKSFGIYDKLLAIWQNICQLKAEERSDG
;
A
#
# COMPACT_ATOMS: atom_id res chain seq x y z
N MET A 1 -12.36 10.77 11.78
CA MET A 1 -12.84 11.43 10.54
C MET A 1 -14.32 11.70 10.72
N GLN A 2 -14.78 12.96 10.63
CA GLN A 2 -16.19 13.28 10.85
C GLN A 2 -17.01 12.89 9.61
N SER A 3 -18.22 12.37 9.84
CA SER A 3 -19.21 11.90 8.85
C SER A 3 -19.52 12.91 7.72
N SER A 4 -19.22 14.20 7.92
CA SER A 4 -19.42 15.26 6.94
C SER A 4 -18.52 15.19 5.71
N ASP A 5 -17.30 14.65 5.84
CA ASP A 5 -16.33 14.67 4.73
C ASP A 5 -16.64 13.60 3.67
N ILE A 6 -17.17 12.45 4.10
CA ILE A 6 -17.62 11.37 3.20
C ILE A 6 -18.86 11.83 2.41
N SER A 7 -19.74 12.61 3.04
CA SER A 7 -20.89 13.21 2.36
C SER A 7 -20.46 14.15 1.23
N PHE A 8 -19.41 14.97 1.43
CA PHE A 8 -18.92 15.88 0.39
C PHE A 8 -18.35 15.13 -0.84
N LEU A 9 -17.61 14.04 -0.62
CA LEU A 9 -17.10 13.17 -1.70
C LEU A 9 -18.22 12.54 -2.53
N TYR A 10 -19.33 12.16 -1.88
CA TYR A 10 -20.49 11.55 -2.53
C TYR A 10 -21.28 12.52 -3.43
N HIS A 11 -21.16 13.84 -3.18
CA HIS A 11 -21.87 14.88 -3.93
C HIS A 11 -21.02 15.56 -5.01
N MET A 12 -19.71 15.30 -5.07
CA MET A 12 -18.88 15.79 -6.17
C MET A 12 -19.07 14.94 -7.42
N GLU A 13 -19.15 15.59 -8.57
CA GLU A 13 -19.05 14.91 -9.86
C GLU A 13 -17.74 14.13 -9.91
N GLN A 14 -17.81 12.83 -10.25
CA GLN A 14 -16.67 11.92 -10.25
C GLN A 14 -15.48 12.47 -11.06
N ASN A 15 -15.75 13.12 -12.20
CA ASN A 15 -14.73 13.72 -13.05
C ASN A 15 -14.02 14.90 -12.37
N ILE A 16 -14.78 15.78 -11.68
CA ILE A 16 -14.20 16.92 -10.96
C ILE A 16 -13.33 16.41 -9.81
N PHE A 17 -13.82 15.40 -9.08
CA PHE A 17 -13.05 14.81 -7.99
C PHE A 17 -11.75 14.16 -8.48
N LEU A 18 -11.84 13.36 -9.55
CA LEU A 18 -10.68 12.73 -10.18
C LEU A 18 -9.62 13.79 -10.54
N GLN A 19 -10.02 14.81 -11.30
CA GLN A 19 -9.10 15.83 -11.81
C GLN A 19 -8.59 16.81 -10.75
N ARG A 20 -9.43 17.20 -9.77
CA ARG A 20 -9.06 18.22 -8.78
C ARG A 20 -8.45 17.65 -7.51
N VAL A 21 -8.63 16.36 -7.23
CA VAL A 21 -8.17 15.72 -6.00
C VAL A 21 -7.23 14.55 -6.29
N MET A 22 -7.67 13.55 -7.06
CA MET A 22 -6.86 12.34 -7.25
C MET A 22 -5.62 12.58 -8.12
N VAL A 23 -5.75 13.31 -9.23
CA VAL A 23 -4.62 13.60 -10.13
C VAL A 23 -3.49 14.38 -9.41
N PRO A 24 -3.76 15.49 -8.68
CA PRO A 24 -2.72 16.18 -7.92
C PRO A 24 -2.08 15.32 -6.83
N LEU A 25 -2.86 14.49 -6.14
CA LEU A 25 -2.34 13.57 -5.13
C LEU A 25 -1.47 12.48 -5.76
N ALA A 26 -1.86 11.94 -6.92
CA ALA A 26 -1.04 11.00 -7.68
C ALA A 26 0.26 11.65 -8.16
N ALA A 27 0.24 12.91 -8.59
CA ALA A 27 1.45 13.64 -8.96
C ALA A 27 2.42 13.82 -7.79
N ASP A 28 1.91 14.14 -6.59
CA ASP A 28 2.71 14.20 -5.36
C ASP A 28 3.30 12.81 -5.01
N MET A 29 2.49 11.75 -5.08
CA MET A 29 2.96 10.38 -4.83
C MET A 29 4.01 9.95 -5.84
N TYR A 30 3.82 10.28 -7.11
CA TYR A 30 4.82 10.03 -8.14
C TYR A 30 6.14 10.68 -7.76
N ASN A 31 6.14 11.95 -7.39
CA ASN A 31 7.38 12.67 -7.08
C ASN A 31 8.09 12.09 -5.84
N LYS A 32 7.34 11.51 -4.90
CA LYS A 32 7.89 10.84 -3.72
C LYS A 32 8.41 9.43 -4.00
N ALA A 33 7.76 8.69 -4.90
CA ALA A 33 8.06 7.29 -5.16
C ALA A 33 9.04 7.08 -6.33
N ASN A 34 9.06 7.98 -7.32
CA ASN A 34 9.84 7.82 -8.55
C ASN A 34 11.33 7.65 -8.28
N ALA A 35 11.92 6.63 -8.89
CA ALA A 35 13.34 6.32 -8.82
C ALA A 35 13.81 5.68 -10.14
N ASP A 36 15.11 5.42 -10.25
CA ASP A 36 15.73 4.89 -11.47
C ASP A 36 15.49 3.38 -11.64
N THR A 37 15.12 2.69 -10.57
CA THR A 37 14.92 1.23 -10.55
C THR A 37 13.57 0.84 -9.96
N GLU A 38 13.02 -0.29 -10.40
CA GLU A 38 11.77 -0.83 -9.83
C GLU A 38 11.94 -1.19 -8.35
N GLU A 39 13.10 -1.70 -7.93
CA GLU A 39 13.34 -1.98 -6.51
C GLU A 39 13.27 -0.73 -5.63
N GLU A 40 13.82 0.40 -6.09
CA GLU A 40 13.75 1.66 -5.36
C GLU A 40 12.34 2.25 -5.35
N ILE A 41 11.60 2.13 -6.45
CA ILE A 41 10.18 2.52 -6.50
C ILE A 41 9.37 1.73 -5.49
N VAL A 42 9.50 0.39 -5.49
CA VAL A 42 8.81 -0.51 -4.55
C VAL A 42 9.16 -0.16 -3.11
N LYS A 43 10.44 0.10 -2.83
CA LYS A 43 10.89 0.58 -1.52
C LYS A 43 10.19 1.87 -1.11
N ASN A 44 10.17 2.87 -1.99
CA ASN A 44 9.59 4.17 -1.66
C ASN A 44 8.09 4.06 -1.42
N ILE A 45 7.36 3.28 -2.23
CA ILE A 45 5.92 3.06 -2.03
C ILE A 45 5.65 2.36 -0.69
N MET A 46 6.45 1.35 -0.35
CA MET A 46 6.35 0.67 0.94
C MET A 46 6.51 1.65 2.12
N GLU A 47 7.51 2.52 2.05
CA GLU A 47 7.77 3.55 3.07
C GLU A 47 6.65 4.60 3.15
N LEU A 48 5.93 4.86 2.05
CA LEU A 48 4.78 5.76 2.02
C LEU A 48 3.47 5.12 2.54
N LEU A 49 3.40 3.79 2.55
CA LEU A 49 2.27 3.03 3.09
C LEU A 49 2.41 2.77 4.60
N ASP A 50 3.65 2.65 5.10
CA ASP A 50 3.97 2.42 6.52
C ASP A 50 3.08 1.35 7.14
N LEU A 51 3.19 0.12 6.61
CA LEU A 51 2.34 -1.03 6.95
C LEU A 51 3.03 -1.96 7.93
N GLU A 52 2.27 -2.36 8.94
CA GLU A 52 2.64 -3.41 9.88
C GLU A 52 1.53 -4.47 9.90
N ALA A 53 1.94 -5.74 9.92
CA ALA A 53 1.04 -6.86 10.14
C ALA A 53 1.52 -7.79 11.24
N LYS A 54 0.57 -8.49 11.86
CA LYS A 54 0.80 -9.48 12.90
C LYS A 54 0.19 -10.79 12.45
N TYR A 55 0.96 -11.87 12.57
CA TYR A 55 0.54 -13.21 12.17
C TYR A 55 0.56 -14.19 13.33
N ALA A 56 -0.47 -15.04 13.38
CA ALA A 56 -0.54 -16.19 14.28
C ALA A 56 0.35 -17.34 13.81
N GLU A 57 0.49 -18.37 14.65
CA GLU A 57 1.28 -19.59 14.36
C GLU A 57 0.83 -20.33 13.10
N ASP A 58 -0.46 -20.26 12.76
CA ASP A 58 -1.02 -20.92 11.58
C ASP A 58 -0.86 -20.10 10.30
N GLY A 59 -0.30 -18.89 10.38
CA GLY A 59 -0.11 -17.98 9.26
C GLY A 59 -1.27 -17.02 9.01
N THR A 60 -2.30 -17.01 9.88
CA THR A 60 -3.42 -16.07 9.76
C THR A 60 -3.00 -14.68 10.23
N CYS A 61 -3.33 -13.63 9.46
CA CYS A 61 -3.18 -12.23 9.87
C CYS A 61 -4.20 -11.93 11.00
N VAL A 62 -3.69 -11.56 12.18
CA VAL A 62 -4.50 -11.30 13.38
C VAL A 62 -4.58 -9.81 13.73
N GLY A 63 -3.86 -8.98 13.00
CA GLY A 63 -3.89 -7.53 13.20
C GLY A 63 -2.79 -6.82 12.46
N GLY A 64 -2.72 -5.50 12.66
CA GLY A 64 -1.75 -4.64 12.02
C GLY A 64 -2.02 -3.18 12.29
N SER A 65 -1.14 -2.33 11.78
CA SER A 65 -1.34 -0.89 11.75
C SER A 65 -0.88 -0.32 10.42
N GLN A 66 -1.44 0.83 10.07
CA GLN A 66 -1.09 1.54 8.85
C GLN A 66 -1.08 3.05 9.08
N SER A 67 -0.09 3.70 8.51
CA SER A 67 0.05 5.16 8.54
C SER A 67 0.39 5.69 7.15
N CYS A 68 -0.56 5.56 6.22
CA CYS A 68 -0.34 5.90 4.82
C CYS A 68 -0.80 7.33 4.45
N MET A 69 -0.23 7.85 3.37
CA MET A 69 -0.60 9.15 2.78
C MET A 69 -2.06 9.21 2.33
N LYS A 70 -2.67 10.41 2.33
CA LYS A 70 -4.08 10.64 1.97
C LYS A 70 -4.50 10.06 0.61
N TYR A 71 -3.58 10.01 -0.35
CA TYR A 71 -3.80 9.40 -1.65
C TYR A 71 -4.30 7.96 -1.52
N PHE A 72 -3.61 7.13 -0.73
CA PHE A 72 -3.91 5.71 -0.57
C PHE A 72 -5.28 5.49 0.10
N TRP A 73 -5.60 6.29 1.11
CA TRP A 73 -6.93 6.28 1.75
C TRP A 73 -8.06 6.58 0.76
N LEU A 74 -7.91 7.63 -0.05
CA LEU A 74 -8.93 8.01 -1.02
C LEU A 74 -9.03 7.00 -2.17
N ALA A 75 -7.90 6.49 -2.64
CA ALA A 75 -7.86 5.49 -3.69
C ALA A 75 -8.54 4.18 -3.25
N GLN A 76 -8.33 3.73 -2.00
CA GLN A 76 -9.02 2.57 -1.42
C GLN A 76 -10.55 2.78 -1.41
N ILE A 77 -11.02 3.95 -0.97
CA ILE A 77 -12.46 4.24 -0.86
C ILE A 77 -13.13 4.27 -2.24
N ILE A 78 -12.44 4.78 -3.25
CA ILE A 78 -13.05 5.19 -4.52
C ILE A 78 -12.94 4.12 -5.59
N TYR A 79 -11.76 3.53 -5.71
CA TYR A 79 -11.53 2.48 -6.70
C TYR A 79 -11.78 1.09 -6.13
N ASN A 80 -12.08 0.99 -4.83
CA ASN A 80 -12.07 -0.26 -4.09
C ASN A 80 -10.78 -1.04 -4.37
N ASP A 81 -9.67 -0.30 -4.50
CA ASP A 81 -8.41 -0.81 -5.00
C ASP A 81 -7.75 -1.72 -3.96
N ILE A 82 -6.78 -2.52 -4.40
CA ILE A 82 -6.04 -3.49 -3.55
C ILE A 82 -4.97 -2.79 -2.70
N ILE A 83 -4.97 -1.45 -2.63
CA ILE A 83 -3.89 -0.64 -2.03
C ILE A 83 -3.66 -0.99 -0.56
N MET A 84 -4.71 -1.29 0.20
CA MET A 84 -4.60 -1.65 1.62
C MET A 84 -4.52 -3.16 1.85
N ASP A 85 -4.73 -3.96 0.81
CA ASP A 85 -4.56 -5.42 0.80
C ASP A 85 -3.19 -5.79 0.19
N VAL A 86 -2.17 -4.99 0.46
CA VAL A 86 -0.79 -5.28 0.00
C VAL A 86 -0.23 -6.46 0.78
N ILE A 87 -0.54 -6.52 2.07
CA ILE A 87 -0.07 -7.58 2.98
C ILE A 87 -1.03 -8.78 2.91
N PRO A 88 -0.54 -10.02 2.69
CA PRO A 88 -1.41 -11.19 2.59
C PRO A 88 -2.18 -11.47 3.89
N ASP A 89 -3.47 -11.80 3.77
CA ASP A 89 -4.29 -12.23 4.93
C ASP A 89 -3.81 -13.57 5.51
N ASP A 90 -3.36 -14.49 4.65
CA ASP A 90 -2.89 -15.81 5.04
C ASP A 90 -1.49 -16.07 4.46
N LEU A 91 -0.63 -16.64 5.30
CA LEU A 91 0.69 -17.08 4.91
C LEU A 91 0.76 -18.60 4.80
N THR A 92 1.47 -19.05 3.77
CA THR A 92 1.82 -20.47 3.61
C THR A 92 2.76 -20.92 4.74
N LYS A 93 2.81 -22.23 4.98
CA LYS A 93 3.75 -22.82 5.95
C LYS A 93 5.20 -22.50 5.61
N GLU A 94 5.52 -22.42 4.32
CA GLU A 94 6.84 -22.06 3.83
C GLU A 94 7.18 -20.60 4.16
N GLN A 95 6.25 -19.66 3.97
CA GLN A 95 6.41 -18.26 4.36
C GLN A 95 6.52 -18.10 5.88
N MET A 96 5.72 -18.85 6.65
CA MET A 96 5.81 -18.85 8.12
C MET A 96 7.18 -19.31 8.63
N LYS A 97 7.76 -20.38 8.06
CA LYS A 97 9.12 -20.80 8.41
C LYS A 97 10.18 -19.73 8.15
N ILE A 98 9.99 -18.93 7.09
CA ILE A 98 10.91 -17.83 6.78
C ILE A 98 10.79 -16.75 7.86
N ILE A 99 9.57 -16.41 8.29
CA ILE A 99 9.33 -15.41 9.35
C ILE A 99 9.92 -15.89 10.67
N GLU A 100 9.62 -17.12 11.07
CA GLU A 100 10.15 -17.74 12.29
C GLU A 100 11.68 -17.68 12.38
N ALA A 101 12.36 -17.78 11.24
CA ALA A 101 13.81 -17.73 11.17
C ALA A 101 14.41 -16.32 11.20
N ASN A 102 13.61 -15.28 10.91
CA ASN A 102 14.11 -13.92 10.66
C ASN A 102 13.48 -12.83 11.54
N THR A 103 12.44 -13.13 12.32
CA THR A 103 11.78 -12.13 13.18
C THR A 103 11.53 -12.65 14.59
N ASP A 104 11.58 -11.74 15.56
CA ASP A 104 11.27 -12.05 16.95
C ASP A 104 9.76 -12.25 17.14
N ARG A 105 9.42 -13.21 18.00
CA ARG A 105 8.04 -13.50 18.42
C ARG A 105 7.72 -12.72 19.68
N ASP A 106 6.55 -12.06 19.71
CA ASP A 106 5.97 -11.50 20.92
C ASP A 106 4.80 -12.36 21.45
N VAL A 107 4.10 -11.87 22.48
CA VAL A 107 3.00 -12.60 23.12
C VAL A 107 1.78 -12.76 22.19
N GLU A 108 1.64 -11.87 21.21
CA GLU A 108 0.50 -11.79 20.28
C GLU A 108 0.76 -12.49 18.94
N GLY A 109 2.02 -12.80 18.62
CA GLY A 109 2.39 -13.56 17.42
C GLY A 109 3.76 -13.17 16.86
N TRP A 110 3.96 -13.40 15.56
CA TRP A 110 5.09 -12.79 14.85
C TRP A 110 4.65 -11.44 14.33
N ARG A 111 5.28 -10.39 14.87
CA ARG A 111 5.13 -9.03 14.36
C ARG A 111 6.04 -8.86 13.15
N ILE A 112 5.44 -8.56 12.02
CA ILE A 112 6.14 -8.35 10.77
C ILE A 112 5.90 -6.92 10.32
N ASP A 113 6.97 -6.14 10.42
CA ASP A 113 7.02 -4.86 9.74
C ASP A 113 7.28 -5.12 8.25
N ALA A 114 6.52 -4.49 7.36
CA ALA A 114 6.71 -4.66 5.93
C ALA A 114 8.13 -4.22 5.49
N SER A 115 8.77 -3.31 6.24
CA SER A 115 10.18 -2.96 6.09
C SER A 115 11.13 -4.13 6.40
N LEU A 116 10.81 -5.01 7.35
CA LEU A 116 11.60 -6.22 7.63
C LEU A 116 11.49 -7.23 6.50
N LEU A 117 10.30 -7.40 5.91
CA LEU A 117 10.14 -8.25 4.71
C LEU A 117 10.94 -7.71 3.52
N LYS A 118 11.02 -6.38 3.38
CA LYS A 118 11.87 -5.73 2.37
C LYS A 118 13.34 -6.01 2.64
N GLU A 119 13.83 -5.75 3.85
CA GLU A 119 15.24 -5.96 4.22
C GLU A 119 15.68 -7.42 4.05
N ALA A 120 14.78 -8.36 4.33
CA ALA A 120 15.00 -9.79 4.13
C ALA A 120 14.82 -10.25 2.65
N GLY A 121 14.46 -9.35 1.73
CA GLY A 121 14.26 -9.67 0.31
C GLY A 121 13.02 -10.55 0.03
N LEU A 122 12.03 -10.52 0.92
CA LEU A 122 10.88 -11.43 0.92
C LEU A 122 9.65 -10.89 0.19
N LEU A 123 9.66 -9.63 -0.26
CA LEU A 123 8.49 -9.02 -0.89
C LEU A 123 7.94 -9.82 -2.07
N LYS A 124 8.80 -10.43 -2.89
CA LYS A 124 8.38 -11.27 -4.02
C LYS A 124 7.76 -12.59 -3.57
N SER A 125 8.41 -13.30 -2.64
CA SER A 125 7.89 -14.58 -2.14
C SER A 125 6.59 -14.42 -1.33
N PHE A 126 6.30 -13.21 -0.86
CA PHE A 126 5.06 -12.86 -0.17
C PHE A 126 3.99 -12.27 -1.11
N GLY A 127 4.25 -12.14 -2.41
CA GLY A 127 3.31 -11.55 -3.37
C GLY A 127 3.08 -10.04 -3.17
N ILE A 128 3.87 -9.40 -2.31
CA ILE A 128 3.79 -7.97 -1.98
C ILE A 128 4.38 -7.12 -3.12
N TYR A 129 5.47 -7.59 -3.72
CA TYR A 129 6.21 -6.85 -4.76
C TYR A 129 5.32 -6.46 -5.94
N ASP A 130 4.57 -7.42 -6.50
CA ASP A 130 3.71 -7.18 -7.65
C ASP A 130 2.53 -6.27 -7.31
N LYS A 131 1.99 -6.37 -6.08
CA LYS A 131 0.96 -5.46 -5.59
C LYS A 131 1.48 -4.02 -5.50
N LEU A 132 2.70 -3.82 -4.97
CA LEU A 132 3.32 -2.50 -4.91
C LEU A 132 3.60 -1.92 -6.31
N LEU A 133 3.95 -2.75 -7.29
CA LEU A 133 4.08 -2.31 -8.69
C LEU A 133 2.73 -1.95 -9.33
N ALA A 134 1.65 -2.65 -9.01
CA ALA A 134 0.31 -2.28 -9.47
C ALA A 134 -0.10 -0.89 -8.94
N ILE A 135 0.18 -0.63 -7.66
CA ILE A 135 -0.02 0.71 -7.06
C ILE A 135 0.80 1.77 -7.82
N TRP A 136 2.06 1.48 -8.14
CA TRP A 136 2.90 2.37 -8.94
C TRP A 136 2.29 2.69 -10.31
N GLN A 137 1.78 1.67 -11.00
CA GLN A 137 1.14 1.83 -12.31
C GLN A 137 -0.10 2.72 -12.22
N ASN A 138 -0.93 2.56 -11.19
CA ASN A 138 -2.10 3.41 -10.97
C ASN A 138 -1.70 4.87 -10.71
N ILE A 139 -0.66 5.11 -9.92
CA ILE A 139 -0.09 6.45 -9.72
C ILE A 139 0.38 7.05 -11.05
N CYS A 140 1.11 6.28 -11.86
CA CYS A 140 1.61 6.74 -13.16
C CYS A 140 0.49 7.07 -14.14
N GLN A 141 -0.55 6.24 -14.19
CA GLN A 141 -1.71 6.45 -15.06
C GLN A 141 -2.42 7.75 -14.70
N LEU A 142 -2.74 7.95 -13.43
CA LEU A 142 -3.40 9.18 -12.96
C LEU A 142 -2.53 10.42 -13.19
N LYS A 143 -1.21 10.31 -13.00
CA LYS A 143 -0.29 11.41 -13.32
C LYS A 143 -0.30 11.74 -14.82
N ALA A 144 -0.40 10.77 -15.70
CA ALA A 144 -0.43 11.03 -17.15
C ALA A 144 -1.66 11.87 -17.54
N GLU A 145 -2.78 11.75 -16.81
CA GLU A 145 -3.97 12.56 -17.00
C GLU A 145 -3.74 14.05 -16.71
N GLU A 146 -2.79 14.41 -15.82
CA GLU A 146 -2.39 15.80 -15.54
C GLU A 146 -1.95 16.56 -16.81
N ARG A 147 -1.43 15.84 -17.81
CA ARG A 147 -0.92 16.42 -19.07
C ARG A 147 -1.96 16.46 -20.19
N SER A 148 -3.18 15.97 -19.94
CA SER A 148 -4.20 15.76 -20.98
C SER A 148 -5.11 16.98 -21.21
N ASP A 149 -5.07 17.97 -20.32
CA ASP A 149 -5.82 19.24 -20.43
C ASP A 149 -5.02 20.36 -21.14
N GLY A 150 -4.30 20.00 -22.21
CA GLY A 150 -3.56 20.94 -23.08
C GLY A 150 -4.42 21.50 -24.21
#